data_AF-A0A3D0DSM2-F1
#
_entry.id   AF-A0A3D0DSM2-F1
#
_cell.length_a   1.000
_cell.length_b   1.000
_cell.length_c   1.000
_cell.angle_alpha   90.00
_cell.angle_beta   90.00
_cell.angle_gamma   90.00
#
_symmetry.space_group_name_H-M   'P 1'
#
loop_
_entity.id
_entity.type
_entity.pdbx_description
1 polymer ?
#
loop_
_entity_poly.entity_id
_entity_poly.type
_entity_poly.pdbx_seq_one_letter_code
_entity_poly.pdbx_strand_id
1 'polypeptide(L)'
;MAPLTDIAHWRTHIFSRLLTIVLVLGIATAVPSIVIAAREGLWALIAIDLTAIAWLATVWRRRSLPYRTRVLNFMAIVFFVATGMMVNIGQVAQLYLIAPPVFAAVLLGMRPAMAALALSALIVAGLGLAGIVKADVAGLPANDPLSALLVALNFLFVGSLITMSCATLLQRLARSLSELRRFADSLEEGQHALRAANAELRLVAAAVAQLNDKVIIARASPGPAEPQPIIFANDAFVRHTGYPREQLIGRSMLMFAGPGTDQAELARIAAAMEGRQGVSAELQVYAKSGKPSWIELEISPFLDEQGVHTHWVVVGRDIGERKKAASAIHRLAFYDVLTGLPNRRLLLDRLETQLAQARAGAEGGALLFIDLDHFK
;
A
#
# COMPACT_ATOMS: atom_id res chain seq x y z
N MET A 1 15.73 -7.91 -11.95
CA MET A 1 16.08 -8.88 -10.88
C MET A 1 14.89 -9.81 -10.72
N ALA A 2 15.02 -11.08 -11.10
CA ALA A 2 13.91 -12.04 -11.00
C ALA A 2 13.55 -12.26 -9.52
N PRO A 3 12.27 -12.34 -9.16
CA PRO A 3 11.85 -12.52 -7.78
C PRO A 3 12.41 -13.84 -7.26
N LEU A 4 13.08 -13.80 -6.11
CA LEU A 4 13.59 -14.95 -5.35
C LEU A 4 12.41 -15.71 -4.70
N THR A 5 11.45 -16.16 -5.51
CA THR A 5 10.17 -16.71 -5.06
C THR A 5 10.17 -18.22 -4.86
N ASP A 6 11.26 -18.93 -5.14
CA ASP A 6 11.16 -20.38 -5.12
C ASP A 6 12.19 -21.01 -4.19
N ILE A 7 11.70 -21.78 -3.21
CA ILE A 7 12.52 -22.72 -2.42
C ILE A 7 13.37 -23.58 -3.35
N ALA A 8 12.89 -23.86 -4.57
CA ALA A 8 13.64 -24.52 -5.62
C ALA A 8 14.92 -23.76 -6.03
N HIS A 9 14.87 -22.43 -6.14
CA HIS A 9 16.01 -21.60 -6.51
C HIS A 9 17.05 -21.54 -5.38
N TRP A 10 16.59 -21.37 -4.13
CA TRP A 10 17.45 -21.42 -2.94
C TRP A 10 18.16 -22.77 -2.81
N ARG A 11 17.42 -23.88 -2.99
CA ARG A 11 17.96 -25.24 -3.01
C ARG A 11 19.00 -25.44 -4.11
N THR A 12 18.77 -24.90 -5.30
CA THR A 12 19.72 -24.96 -6.42
C THR A 12 21.02 -24.23 -6.10
N HIS A 13 20.94 -23.05 -5.48
CA HIS A 13 22.10 -22.27 -5.08
C HIS A 13 22.92 -22.94 -3.98
N ILE A 14 22.23 -23.44 -2.94
CA ILE A 14 22.86 -24.22 -1.87
C ILE A 14 23.56 -25.44 -2.43
N PHE A 15 22.88 -26.22 -3.28
CA PHE A 15 23.46 -27.41 -3.86
C PHE A 15 24.70 -27.09 -4.70
N SER A 16 24.68 -26.02 -5.50
CA SER A 16 25.83 -25.63 -6.32
C SER A 16 27.06 -25.27 -5.49
N ARG A 17 26.86 -24.51 -4.40
CA ARG A 17 27.93 -24.16 -3.45
C ARG A 17 28.43 -25.39 -2.70
N LEU A 18 27.50 -26.18 -2.16
CA LEU A 18 27.79 -27.42 -1.43
C LEU A 18 28.59 -28.40 -2.29
N LEU A 19 28.18 -28.62 -3.55
CA LEU A 19 28.87 -29.52 -4.46
C LEU A 19 30.31 -29.07 -4.74
N THR A 20 30.55 -27.76 -4.84
CA THR A 20 31.90 -27.22 -5.03
C THR A 20 32.76 -27.41 -3.78
N ILE A 21 32.19 -27.14 -2.60
CA ILE A 21 32.87 -27.35 -1.31
C ILE A 21 33.21 -28.83 -1.11
N VAL A 22 32.26 -29.73 -1.36
CA VAL A 22 32.46 -31.18 -1.23
C VAL A 22 33.49 -31.68 -2.24
N LEU A 23 33.55 -31.14 -3.46
CA LEU A 23 34.59 -31.50 -4.42
C LEU A 23 35.98 -31.12 -3.93
N VAL A 24 36.16 -29.89 -3.44
CA VAL A 24 37.46 -29.40 -2.94
C VAL A 24 37.87 -30.18 -1.71
N LEU A 25 36.96 -30.33 -0.74
CA LEU A 25 37.24 -31.06 0.50
C LEU A 25 37.50 -32.54 0.21
N GLY A 26 36.71 -33.16 -0.67
CA GLY A 26 36.86 -34.55 -1.09
C GLY A 26 38.21 -34.83 -1.75
N ILE A 27 38.69 -33.94 -2.62
CA ILE A 27 40.05 -34.04 -3.19
C ILE A 27 41.10 -33.90 -2.08
N ALA A 28 40.95 -32.91 -1.21
CA ALA A 28 41.89 -32.66 -0.12
C ALA A 28 42.00 -33.85 0.87
N THR A 29 40.90 -34.56 1.13
CA THR A 29 40.87 -35.73 2.02
C THR A 29 41.27 -37.03 1.32
N ALA A 30 40.90 -37.20 0.05
CA ALA A 30 41.17 -38.42 -0.69
C ALA A 30 42.66 -38.57 -1.05
N VAL A 31 43.38 -37.47 -1.32
CA VAL A 31 44.80 -37.57 -1.69
C VAL A 31 45.64 -38.22 -0.57
N PRO A 32 45.56 -37.79 0.70
CA PRO A 32 46.21 -38.51 1.80
C PRO A 32 45.70 -39.94 1.99
N SER A 33 44.37 -40.15 1.90
CA SER A 33 43.74 -41.47 2.02
C SER A 33 44.31 -42.46 0.99
N ILE A 34 44.38 -42.06 -0.28
CA ILE A 34 44.91 -42.88 -1.38
C ILE A 34 46.39 -43.20 -1.18
N VAL A 35 47.19 -42.21 -0.73
CA VAL A 35 48.62 -42.43 -0.48
C VAL A 35 48.84 -43.44 0.66
N ILE A 36 48.06 -43.36 1.74
CA ILE A 36 48.12 -44.31 2.85
C ILE A 36 47.64 -45.69 2.40
N ALA A 37 46.48 -45.76 1.73
CA ALA A 37 45.90 -46.98 1.23
C ALA A 37 46.83 -47.72 0.24
N ALA A 38 47.58 -46.98 -0.59
CA ALA A 38 48.54 -47.55 -1.53
C ALA A 38 49.73 -48.21 -0.82
N ARG A 39 50.16 -47.67 0.34
CA ARG A 39 51.22 -48.28 1.16
C ARG A 39 50.75 -49.55 1.86
N GLU A 40 49.49 -49.57 2.28
CA GLU A 40 48.84 -50.70 2.98
C GLU A 40 48.27 -51.76 2.02
N GLY A 41 48.31 -51.54 0.70
CA GLY A 41 47.76 -52.47 -0.30
C GLY A 41 46.22 -52.51 -0.35
N LEU A 42 45.53 -51.50 0.19
CA LEU A 42 44.07 -51.41 0.26
C LEU A 42 43.48 -50.87 -1.07
N TRP A 43 43.59 -51.66 -2.14
CA TRP A 43 43.16 -51.28 -3.49
C TRP A 43 41.66 -50.94 -3.61
N ALA A 44 40.81 -51.60 -2.81
CA ALA A 44 39.37 -51.34 -2.80
C ALA A 44 39.03 -49.92 -2.34
N LEU A 45 39.76 -49.41 -1.34
CA LEU A 45 39.56 -48.07 -0.80
C LEU A 45 39.96 -47.00 -1.81
N ILE A 46 41.10 -47.20 -2.48
CA ILE A 46 41.58 -46.32 -3.56
C ILE A 46 40.55 -46.27 -4.71
N ALA A 47 40.01 -47.43 -5.10
CA ALA A 47 39.01 -47.51 -6.16
C ALA A 47 37.72 -46.75 -5.80
N ILE A 48 37.25 -46.85 -4.55
CA ILE A 48 36.06 -46.13 -4.06
C ILE A 48 36.31 -44.62 -4.11
N ASP A 49 37.42 -44.13 -3.55
CA ASP A 49 37.73 -42.70 -3.48
C ASP A 49 37.91 -42.08 -4.89
N LEU A 50 38.62 -42.75 -5.79
CA LEU A 50 38.79 -42.30 -7.17
C LEU A 50 37.47 -42.29 -7.95
N THR A 51 36.66 -43.33 -7.80
CA THR A 51 35.35 -43.43 -8.47
C THR A 51 34.41 -42.33 -7.97
N ALA A 52 34.38 -42.09 -6.65
CA ALA A 52 33.56 -41.06 -6.04
C ALA A 52 33.95 -39.65 -6.52
N ILE A 53 35.26 -39.33 -6.55
CA ILE A 53 35.75 -38.04 -7.04
C ILE A 53 35.44 -37.86 -8.52
N ALA A 54 35.69 -38.87 -9.36
CA ALA A 54 35.41 -38.81 -10.78
C ALA A 54 33.91 -38.59 -11.05
N TRP A 55 33.04 -39.29 -10.32
CA TRP A 55 31.59 -39.11 -10.43
C TRP A 55 31.16 -37.72 -9.96
N LEU A 56 31.69 -37.25 -8.83
CA LEU A 56 31.35 -35.93 -8.28
C LEU A 56 31.82 -34.79 -9.18
N ALA A 57 33.03 -34.89 -9.75
CA ALA A 57 33.54 -33.97 -10.76
C ALA A 57 32.67 -33.97 -12.03
N THR A 58 32.14 -35.13 -12.43
CA THR A 58 31.22 -35.25 -13.57
C THR A 58 29.90 -34.53 -13.30
N VAL A 59 29.32 -34.69 -12.12
CA VAL A 59 28.08 -34.00 -11.69
C VAL A 59 28.31 -32.48 -11.53
N TRP A 60 29.50 -32.08 -11.12
CA TRP A 60 29.91 -30.67 -11.01
C TRP A 60 30.09 -30.01 -12.38
N ARG A 61 30.72 -30.70 -13.33
CA ARG A 61 30.95 -30.23 -14.70
C ARG A 61 29.67 -30.19 -15.54
N ARG A 62 28.79 -31.19 -15.40
CA ARG A 62 27.52 -31.28 -16.16
C ARG A 62 26.42 -30.41 -15.55
N ARG A 63 26.55 -29.10 -15.68
CA ARG A 63 25.54 -28.11 -15.23
C ARG A 63 24.24 -28.13 -16.05
N SER A 64 24.24 -28.74 -17.23
CA SER A 64 23.06 -28.89 -18.10
C SER A 64 22.02 -29.88 -17.60
N LEU A 65 22.38 -30.77 -16.66
CA LEU A 65 21.44 -31.75 -16.11
C LEU A 65 20.39 -31.09 -15.21
N PRO A 66 19.15 -31.60 -15.18
CA PRO A 66 18.11 -31.12 -14.27
C PRO A 66 18.57 -31.20 -12.80
N TYR A 67 18.17 -30.22 -11.98
CA TYR A 67 18.53 -30.13 -10.56
C TYR A 67 18.29 -31.45 -9.81
N ARG A 68 17.09 -32.02 -9.94
CA ARG A 68 16.71 -33.27 -9.27
C ARG A 68 17.64 -34.42 -9.63
N THR A 69 18.02 -34.56 -10.90
CA THR A 69 18.94 -35.59 -11.37
C THR A 69 20.34 -35.41 -10.79
N ARG A 70 20.84 -34.16 -10.74
CA ARG A 70 22.17 -33.87 -10.16
C ARG A 70 22.20 -34.17 -8.67
N VAL A 71 21.15 -33.81 -7.93
CA VAL A 71 21.03 -34.10 -6.50
C VAL A 71 20.92 -35.60 -6.26
N LEU A 72 20.13 -36.34 -7.04
CA LEU A 72 20.04 -37.79 -6.92
C LEU A 72 21.39 -38.48 -7.20
N ASN A 73 22.16 -38.02 -8.20
CA ASN A 73 23.52 -38.53 -8.44
C ASN A 73 24.46 -38.21 -7.27
N PHE A 74 24.42 -36.99 -6.75
CA PHE A 74 25.19 -36.62 -5.56
C PHE A 74 24.84 -37.51 -4.36
N MET A 75 23.55 -37.77 -4.15
CA MET A 75 23.07 -38.65 -3.09
C MET A 75 23.56 -40.09 -3.29
N ALA A 76 23.51 -40.59 -4.53
CA ALA A 76 24.01 -41.92 -4.87
C ALA A 76 25.52 -42.05 -4.61
N ILE A 77 26.31 -41.01 -4.90
CA ILE A 77 27.76 -40.98 -4.58
C ILE A 77 27.97 -41.07 -3.07
N VAL A 78 27.32 -40.21 -2.28
CA VAL A 78 27.46 -40.22 -0.81
C VAL A 78 27.05 -41.56 -0.24
N PHE A 79 25.96 -42.15 -0.75
CA PHE A 79 25.48 -43.46 -0.33
C PHE A 79 26.47 -44.58 -0.68
N PHE A 80 26.97 -44.62 -1.92
CA PHE A 80 27.94 -45.61 -2.38
C PHE A 80 29.23 -45.56 -1.57
N VAL A 81 29.77 -44.36 -1.33
CA VAL A 81 30.96 -44.17 -0.48
C VAL A 81 30.69 -44.64 0.93
N ALA A 82 29.55 -44.26 1.53
CA ALA A 82 29.21 -44.67 2.89
C ALA A 82 29.07 -46.19 3.03
N THR A 83 28.42 -46.86 2.08
CA THR A 83 28.33 -48.32 2.05
C THR A 83 29.69 -48.98 1.85
N GLY A 84 30.50 -48.47 0.91
CA GLY A 84 31.85 -48.99 0.66
C GLY A 84 32.77 -48.85 1.89
N MET A 85 32.70 -47.70 2.57
CA MET A 85 33.40 -47.49 3.84
C MET A 85 32.90 -48.43 4.92
N MET A 86 31.59 -48.69 5.00
CA MET A 86 31.02 -49.64 5.96
C MET A 86 31.51 -51.08 5.74
N VAL A 87 31.68 -51.50 4.48
CA VAL A 87 32.22 -52.83 4.15
C VAL A 87 33.71 -52.94 4.49
N ASN A 88 34.50 -51.90 4.26
CA ASN A 88 35.96 -51.95 4.42
C ASN A 88 36.45 -51.57 5.82
N ILE A 89 35.81 -50.58 6.46
CA ILE A 89 36.17 -50.04 7.78
C ILE A 89 35.31 -50.66 8.89
N GLY A 90 34.17 -51.27 8.53
CA GLY A 90 33.27 -51.95 9.46
C GLY A 90 32.22 -51.02 10.08
N GLN A 91 31.71 -51.41 11.25
CA GLN A 91 30.54 -50.79 11.89
C GLN A 91 30.70 -49.29 12.19
N VAL A 92 31.92 -48.80 12.45
CA VAL A 92 32.17 -47.37 12.72
C VAL A 92 31.74 -46.47 11.55
N ALA A 93 31.89 -46.95 10.31
CA ALA A 93 31.50 -46.20 9.12
C ALA A 93 29.99 -46.12 8.87
N GLN A 94 29.17 -46.79 9.71
CA GLN A 94 27.71 -46.67 9.69
C GLN A 94 27.23 -45.23 9.89
N LEU A 95 27.98 -44.39 10.62
CA LEU A 95 27.64 -42.98 10.81
C LEU A 95 27.53 -42.22 9.47
N TYR A 96 28.34 -42.60 8.47
CA TYR A 96 28.30 -41.99 7.15
C TYR A 96 26.98 -42.26 6.40
N LEU A 97 26.26 -43.34 6.73
CA LEU A 97 24.95 -43.66 6.15
C LEU A 97 23.82 -42.75 6.66
N ILE A 98 24.07 -41.89 7.67
CA ILE A 98 23.15 -40.82 8.08
C ILE A 98 23.22 -39.62 7.12
N ALA A 99 24.32 -39.41 6.41
CA ALA A 99 24.46 -38.28 5.51
C ALA A 99 23.43 -38.29 4.34
N PRO A 100 23.14 -39.45 3.69
CA PRO A 100 22.12 -39.54 2.65
C PRO A 100 20.73 -38.98 3.01
N PRO A 101 20.06 -39.43 4.10
CA PRO A 101 18.75 -38.90 4.46
C PRO A 101 18.77 -37.42 4.88
N VAL A 102 19.85 -36.96 5.52
CA VAL A 102 19.99 -35.55 5.91
C VAL A 102 20.10 -34.63 4.69
N PHE A 103 20.98 -34.95 3.73
CA PHE A 103 21.07 -34.14 2.51
C PHE A 103 19.78 -34.24 1.68
N ALA A 104 19.10 -35.38 1.66
CA ALA A 104 17.79 -35.50 1.01
C ALA A 104 16.74 -34.59 1.66
N ALA A 105 16.73 -34.46 3.00
CA ALA A 105 15.83 -33.56 3.71
C ALA A 105 16.05 -32.09 3.31
N VAL A 106 17.31 -31.67 3.21
CA VAL A 106 17.69 -30.30 2.82
C VAL A 106 17.36 -30.03 1.34
N LEU A 107 17.74 -30.95 0.45
CA LEU A 107 17.80 -30.69 -0.99
C LEU A 107 16.54 -31.11 -1.75
N LEU A 108 15.79 -32.12 -1.27
CA LEU A 108 14.64 -32.71 -1.96
C LEU A 108 13.35 -32.66 -1.12
N GLY A 109 13.47 -32.64 0.22
CA GLY A 109 12.35 -32.56 1.17
C GLY A 109 12.07 -33.88 1.88
N MET A 110 10.96 -33.94 2.62
CA MET A 110 10.68 -35.01 3.59
C MET A 110 10.54 -36.41 2.96
N ARG A 111 9.79 -36.54 1.85
CA ARG A 111 9.52 -37.86 1.27
C ARG A 111 10.80 -38.57 0.77
N PRO A 112 11.67 -37.91 -0.02
CA PRO A 112 12.94 -38.51 -0.43
C PRO A 112 13.90 -38.77 0.76
N ALA A 113 13.83 -37.95 1.81
CA ALA A 113 14.63 -38.14 3.02
C ALA A 113 14.25 -39.43 3.77
N MET A 114 12.95 -39.67 3.95
CA MET A 114 12.46 -40.91 4.57
C MET A 114 12.78 -42.14 3.72
N ALA A 115 12.69 -42.03 2.38
CA ALA A 115 13.08 -43.11 1.48
C ALA A 115 14.59 -43.42 1.57
N ALA A 116 15.43 -42.40 1.60
CA ALA A 116 16.88 -42.57 1.78
C ALA A 116 17.22 -43.16 3.16
N LEU A 117 16.51 -42.76 4.22
CA LEU A 117 16.69 -43.31 5.57
C LEU A 117 16.34 -44.80 5.62
N ALA A 118 15.21 -45.17 5.02
CA ALA A 118 14.78 -46.56 4.92
C ALA A 118 15.80 -47.40 4.14
N LEU A 119 16.32 -46.87 3.01
CA LEU A 119 17.35 -47.54 2.22
C LEU A 119 18.66 -47.70 3.00
N SER A 120 19.12 -46.67 3.71
CA SER A 120 20.30 -46.75 4.58
C SER A 120 20.12 -47.81 5.69
N ALA A 121 18.96 -47.83 6.35
CA ALA A 121 18.67 -48.80 7.40
C ALA A 121 18.62 -50.24 6.86
N LEU A 122 18.06 -50.46 5.67
CA LEU A 122 18.06 -51.76 5.00
C LEU A 122 19.47 -52.24 4.67
N ILE A 123 20.36 -51.35 4.24
CA ILE A 123 21.77 -51.73 4.00
C ILE A 123 22.49 -52.08 5.29
N VAL A 124 22.31 -51.29 6.36
CA VAL A 124 22.90 -51.60 7.68
C VAL A 124 22.44 -52.97 8.16
N ALA A 125 21.14 -53.25 8.09
CA ALA A 125 20.59 -54.55 8.47
C ALA A 125 21.09 -55.68 7.57
N GLY A 126 21.06 -55.49 6.24
CA GLY A 126 21.45 -56.51 5.27
C GLY A 126 22.91 -56.90 5.36
N LEU A 127 23.83 -55.93 5.46
CA LEU A 127 25.27 -56.21 5.60
C LEU A 127 25.60 -56.87 6.93
N GLY A 128 24.89 -56.50 8.01
CA GLY A 128 25.04 -57.13 9.32
C GLY A 128 24.53 -58.57 9.34
N LEU A 129 23.32 -58.81 8.82
CA LEU A 129 22.71 -60.14 8.75
C LEU A 129 23.46 -61.09 7.81
N ALA A 130 24.06 -60.58 6.74
CA ALA A 130 24.91 -61.35 5.84
C ALA A 130 26.29 -61.70 6.45
N GLY A 131 26.62 -61.17 7.63
CA GLY A 131 27.92 -61.36 8.28
C GLY A 131 29.09 -60.66 7.56
N ILE A 132 28.81 -59.76 6.62
CA ILE A 132 29.82 -59.00 5.87
C ILE A 132 30.45 -57.95 6.79
N VAL A 133 29.64 -57.34 7.65
CA VAL A 133 30.06 -56.35 8.65
C VAL A 133 29.80 -56.92 10.04
N LYS A 134 30.83 -57.01 10.87
CA LYS A 134 30.70 -57.44 12.26
C LYS A 134 29.93 -56.39 13.05
N ALA A 135 28.72 -56.76 13.48
CA ALA A 135 27.91 -55.96 14.39
C ALA A 135 28.22 -56.41 15.83
N ASP A 136 29.31 -55.89 16.39
CA ASP A 136 29.71 -56.24 17.75
C ASP A 136 28.92 -55.38 18.74
N VAL A 137 28.05 -56.03 19.51
CA VAL A 137 27.28 -55.41 20.59
C VAL A 137 27.73 -56.04 21.91
N ALA A 138 28.13 -55.20 22.86
CA ALA A 138 28.60 -55.67 24.16
C ALA A 138 27.53 -56.55 24.84
N GLY A 139 27.89 -57.79 25.18
CA GLY A 139 27.01 -58.74 25.84
C GLY A 139 26.27 -59.73 24.91
N LEU A 140 26.41 -59.60 23.58
CA LEU A 140 25.89 -60.58 22.61
C LEU A 140 27.04 -61.37 21.97
N PRO A 141 26.79 -62.63 21.55
CA PRO A 141 27.78 -63.40 20.80
C PRO A 141 28.13 -62.71 19.48
N ALA A 142 29.40 -62.85 19.07
CA ALA A 142 29.88 -62.29 17.80
C ALA A 142 29.08 -62.87 16.62
N ASN A 143 28.69 -62.01 15.68
CA ASN A 143 27.88 -62.34 14.49
C ASN A 143 26.46 -62.87 14.77
N ASP A 144 25.88 -62.58 15.94
CA ASP A 144 24.46 -62.86 16.20
C ASP A 144 23.56 -61.99 15.28
N PRO A 145 22.61 -62.57 14.52
CA PRO A 145 21.65 -61.80 13.72
C PRO A 145 20.86 -60.78 14.56
N LEU A 146 20.67 -61.02 15.86
CA LEU A 146 20.03 -60.06 16.77
C LEU A 146 20.87 -58.78 16.93
N SER A 147 22.20 -58.88 16.97
CA SER A 147 23.10 -57.73 17.04
C SER A 147 22.98 -56.84 15.80
N ALA A 148 22.91 -57.44 14.61
CA ALA A 148 22.72 -56.71 13.36
C ALA A 148 21.37 -55.96 13.32
N LEU A 149 20.30 -56.60 13.79
CA LEU A 149 18.98 -55.98 13.87
C LEU A 149 18.94 -54.83 14.88
N LEU A 150 19.54 -54.99 16.07
CA LEU A 150 19.65 -53.94 17.09
C LEU A 150 20.39 -52.72 16.58
N VAL A 151 21.50 -52.92 15.87
CA VAL A 151 22.30 -51.83 15.28
C VAL A 151 21.51 -51.10 14.19
N ALA A 152 20.77 -51.82 13.35
CA ALA A 152 19.90 -51.22 12.34
C ALA A 152 18.71 -50.46 12.95
N LEU A 153 18.13 -50.96 14.05
CA LEU A 153 17.04 -50.28 14.76
C LEU A 153 17.52 -48.98 15.42
N ASN A 154 18.67 -49.02 16.11
CA ASN A 154 19.28 -47.83 16.70
C ASN A 154 19.63 -46.78 15.63
N PHE A 155 20.16 -47.23 14.49
CA PHE A 155 20.40 -46.37 13.34
C PHE A 155 19.14 -45.71 12.84
N LEU A 156 18.07 -46.48 12.67
CA LEU A 156 16.79 -45.97 12.20
C LEU A 156 16.23 -44.94 13.18
N PHE A 157 16.32 -45.19 14.48
CA PHE A 157 15.88 -44.27 15.52
C PHE A 157 16.64 -42.94 15.46
N VAL A 158 17.98 -42.97 15.57
CA VAL A 158 18.82 -41.76 15.56
C VAL A 158 18.72 -41.04 14.21
N GLY A 159 18.78 -41.80 13.11
CA GLY A 159 18.65 -41.27 11.76
C GLY A 159 17.30 -40.59 11.52
N SER A 160 16.20 -41.16 12.06
CA SER A 160 14.87 -40.55 11.96
C SER A 160 14.79 -39.23 12.74
N LEU A 161 15.36 -39.18 13.95
CA LEU A 161 15.37 -37.98 14.80
C LEU A 161 16.10 -36.83 14.11
N ILE A 162 17.31 -37.08 13.60
CA ILE A 162 18.13 -36.06 12.91
C ILE A 162 17.43 -35.61 11.62
N THR A 163 16.96 -36.56 10.82
CA THR A 163 16.33 -36.28 9.52
C THR A 163 15.03 -35.50 9.68
N MET A 164 14.15 -35.92 10.59
CA MET A 164 12.89 -35.24 10.87
C MET A 164 13.12 -33.87 11.50
N SER A 165 14.06 -33.74 12.44
CA SER A 165 14.39 -32.45 13.06
C SER A 165 14.89 -31.45 12.01
N CYS A 166 15.84 -31.86 11.15
CA CYS A 166 16.35 -31.02 10.06
C CYS A 166 15.23 -30.63 9.07
N ALA A 167 14.42 -31.60 8.64
CA ALA A 167 13.34 -31.35 7.70
C ALA A 167 12.26 -30.42 8.27
N THR A 168 11.85 -30.62 9.52
CA THR A 168 10.82 -29.80 10.19
C THR A 168 11.31 -28.39 10.48
N LEU A 169 12.56 -28.23 10.93
CA LEU A 169 13.17 -26.92 11.14
C LEU A 169 13.20 -26.11 9.84
N LEU A 170 13.68 -26.71 8.75
CA LEU A 170 13.75 -26.06 7.43
C LEU A 170 12.36 -25.68 6.91
N GLN A 171 11.36 -26.56 7.07
CA GLN A 171 9.98 -26.26 6.68
C GLN A 171 9.38 -25.14 7.51
N ARG A 172 9.58 -25.12 8.83
CA ARG A 172 9.09 -24.06 9.72
C ARG A 172 9.75 -22.72 9.40
N LEU A 173 11.07 -22.71 9.18
CA LEU A 173 11.81 -21.50 8.81
C LEU A 173 11.34 -20.96 7.45
N ALA A 174 11.16 -21.83 6.45
CA ALA A 174 10.63 -21.42 5.15
C ALA A 174 9.22 -20.82 5.26
N ARG A 175 8.33 -21.42 6.07
CA ARG A 175 6.99 -20.88 6.32
C ARG A 175 7.04 -19.51 6.98
N SER A 176 7.82 -19.38 8.06
CA SER A 176 7.97 -18.10 8.78
C SER A 176 8.50 -16.99 7.89
N LEU A 177 9.51 -17.27 7.05
CA LEU A 177 10.03 -16.29 6.09
C LEU A 177 8.99 -15.90 5.04
N SER A 178 8.16 -16.84 4.58
CA SER A 178 7.09 -16.55 3.62
C SER A 178 5.95 -15.71 4.23
N GLU A 179 5.67 -15.89 5.52
CA GLU A 179 4.69 -15.08 6.27
C GLU A 179 5.21 -13.67 6.46
N LEU A 180 6.47 -13.52 6.88
CA LEU A 180 7.10 -12.21 7.09
C LEU A 180 7.13 -11.38 5.81
N ARG A 181 7.43 -12.00 4.66
CA ARG A 181 7.41 -11.33 3.36
C ARG A 181 6.00 -10.87 2.96
N ARG A 182 5.00 -11.75 3.08
CA ARG A 182 3.61 -11.38 2.79
C ARG A 182 3.13 -10.21 3.64
N PHE A 183 3.54 -10.18 4.92
CA PHE A 183 3.25 -9.06 5.79
C PHE A 183 3.94 -7.77 5.32
N ALA A 184 5.23 -7.83 4.97
CA ALA A 184 5.96 -6.67 4.43
C ALA A 184 5.31 -6.12 3.15
N ASP A 185 4.94 -7.00 2.21
CA ASP A 185 4.29 -6.62 0.95
C ASP A 185 2.94 -5.90 1.22
N SER A 186 2.13 -6.45 2.14
CA SER A 186 0.85 -5.83 2.53
C SER A 186 0.99 -4.45 3.18
N LEU A 187 2.06 -4.23 3.94
CA LEU A 187 2.36 -2.93 4.54
C LEU A 187 2.77 -1.90 3.48
N GLU A 188 3.55 -2.31 2.49
CA GLU A 188 3.97 -1.44 1.39
C GLU A 188 2.75 -1.00 0.56
N GLU A 189 1.87 -1.94 0.22
CA GLU A 189 0.59 -1.63 -0.47
C GLU A 189 -0.27 -0.65 0.32
N GLY A 190 -0.44 -0.88 1.64
CA GLY A 190 -1.19 0.03 2.51
C GLY A 190 -0.58 1.45 2.58
N GLN A 191 0.75 1.55 2.64
CA GLN A 191 1.44 2.85 2.60
C GLN A 191 1.25 3.57 1.27
N HIS A 192 1.29 2.85 0.15
CA HIS A 192 1.06 3.43 -1.17
C HIS A 192 -0.37 3.96 -1.31
N ALA A 193 -1.37 3.21 -0.88
CA ALA A 193 -2.76 3.65 -0.88
C ALA A 193 -2.97 4.91 -0.04
N LEU A 194 -2.41 4.96 1.17
CA LEU A 194 -2.51 6.13 2.04
C LEU A 194 -1.80 7.36 1.45
N ARG A 195 -0.65 7.19 0.80
CA ARG A 195 0.06 8.27 0.12
C ARG A 195 -0.75 8.80 -1.07
N ALA A 196 -1.37 7.92 -1.85
CA ALA A 196 -2.22 8.30 -2.97
C ALA A 196 -3.44 9.10 -2.51
N ALA A 197 -4.17 8.63 -1.49
CA ALA A 197 -5.31 9.33 -0.92
C ALA A 197 -4.91 10.72 -0.36
N ASN A 198 -3.77 10.81 0.35
CA ASN A 198 -3.27 12.11 0.81
C ASN A 198 -2.87 13.05 -0.34
N ALA A 199 -2.31 12.53 -1.42
CA ALA A 199 -1.96 13.33 -2.59
C ALA A 199 -3.22 13.87 -3.29
N GLU A 200 -4.26 13.05 -3.41
CA GLU A 200 -5.56 13.45 -3.95
C GLU A 200 -6.21 14.54 -3.09
N LEU A 201 -6.27 14.35 -1.77
CA LEU A 201 -6.78 15.38 -0.84
C LEU A 201 -6.01 16.70 -0.95
N ARG A 202 -4.68 16.65 -1.09
CA ARG A 202 -3.84 17.83 -1.30
C ARG A 202 -4.16 18.53 -2.62
N LEU A 203 -4.39 17.78 -3.69
CA LEU A 203 -4.75 18.34 -4.99
C LEU A 203 -6.12 19.03 -4.93
N VAL A 204 -7.13 18.38 -4.33
CA VAL A 204 -8.46 18.96 -4.13
C VAL A 204 -8.38 20.23 -3.28
N ALA A 205 -7.65 20.20 -2.16
CA ALA A 205 -7.46 21.37 -1.31
C ALA A 205 -6.76 22.52 -2.06
N ALA A 206 -5.76 22.22 -2.89
CA ALA A 206 -5.07 23.22 -3.71
C ALA A 206 -5.98 23.81 -4.80
N ALA A 207 -6.81 22.99 -5.45
CA ALA A 207 -7.79 23.45 -6.43
C ALA A 207 -8.80 24.42 -5.79
N VAL A 208 -9.34 24.08 -4.62
CA VAL A 208 -10.26 24.94 -3.86
C VAL A 208 -9.58 26.24 -3.41
N ALA A 209 -8.27 26.21 -3.09
CA ALA A 209 -7.50 27.40 -2.71
C ALA A 209 -7.25 28.36 -3.89
N GLN A 210 -7.18 27.85 -5.13
CA GLN A 210 -7.00 28.65 -6.34
C GLN A 210 -8.30 29.25 -6.89
N LEU A 211 -9.47 28.77 -6.46
CA LEU A 211 -10.75 29.41 -6.81
C LEU A 211 -10.70 30.89 -6.39
N ASN A 212 -11.12 31.79 -7.29
CA ASN A 212 -11.29 33.21 -6.95
C ASN A 212 -12.50 33.43 -6.04
N ASP A 213 -13.43 32.47 -6.01
CA ASP A 213 -14.56 32.48 -5.10
C ASP A 213 -14.06 32.35 -3.66
N LYS A 214 -14.70 33.10 -2.76
CA LYS A 214 -14.37 33.10 -1.34
C LYS A 214 -15.03 31.87 -0.72
N VAL A 215 -14.26 30.93 -0.20
CA VAL A 215 -14.79 29.69 0.38
C VAL A 215 -14.46 29.62 1.86
N ILE A 216 -15.47 29.37 2.70
CA ILE A 216 -15.30 29.04 4.11
C ILE A 216 -16.09 27.79 4.47
N ILE A 217 -15.59 27.06 5.47
CA ILE A 217 -16.34 25.98 6.11
C ILE A 217 -16.53 26.39 7.56
N ALA A 218 -17.77 26.35 8.05
CA ALA A 218 -18.12 26.58 9.44
C ALA A 218 -18.62 25.29 10.08
N ARG A 219 -18.32 25.07 11.35
CA ARG A 219 -18.88 23.93 12.10
C ARG A 219 -20.35 24.19 12.38
N ALA A 220 -21.18 23.16 12.20
CA ALA A 220 -22.57 23.18 12.60
C ALA A 220 -22.68 23.15 14.14
N SER A 221 -23.15 24.23 14.74
CA SER A 221 -23.47 24.30 16.17
C SER A 221 -24.91 23.80 16.42
N PRO A 222 -25.21 23.12 17.55
CA PRO A 222 -26.51 22.50 17.82
C PRO A 222 -27.66 23.51 18.00
N GLY A 223 -27.35 24.74 18.42
CA GLY A 223 -28.33 25.79 18.72
C GLY A 223 -28.45 26.83 17.60
N PRO A 224 -29.66 27.33 17.28
CA PRO A 224 -29.88 28.45 16.35
C PRO A 224 -29.17 29.75 16.76
N ALA A 225 -29.10 29.97 18.07
CA ALA A 225 -28.50 31.16 18.67
C ALA A 225 -26.98 31.03 18.88
N GLU A 226 -26.41 29.84 18.69
CA GLU A 226 -24.99 29.64 18.85
C GLU A 226 -24.25 30.07 17.57
N PRO A 227 -23.16 30.84 17.70
CA PRO A 227 -22.35 31.19 16.55
C PRO A 227 -21.85 29.93 15.87
N GLN A 228 -21.87 29.93 14.54
CA GLN A 228 -21.36 28.87 13.67
C GLN A 228 -19.88 29.19 13.40
N PRO A 229 -18.91 28.61 14.13
CA PRO A 229 -17.52 29.04 14.06
C PRO A 229 -16.88 28.58 12.74
N ILE A 230 -16.18 29.50 12.08
CA ILE A 230 -15.38 29.20 10.89
C ILE A 230 -14.24 28.25 11.27
N ILE A 231 -14.09 27.13 10.56
CA ILE A 231 -13.00 26.16 10.76
C ILE A 231 -12.03 26.10 9.58
N PHE A 232 -12.42 26.65 8.42
CA PHE A 232 -11.57 26.75 7.23
C PHE A 232 -11.93 28.01 6.46
N ALA A 233 -10.92 28.66 5.87
CA ALA A 233 -11.08 29.76 4.94
C ALA A 233 -10.00 29.68 3.86
N ASN A 234 -10.39 29.66 2.58
CA ASN A 234 -9.44 29.60 1.47
C ASN A 234 -8.64 30.92 1.32
N ASP A 235 -7.60 30.90 0.49
CA ASP A 235 -6.72 32.06 0.35
C ASP A 235 -7.44 33.25 -0.32
N ALA A 236 -8.40 32.99 -1.22
CA ALA A 236 -9.22 34.04 -1.81
C ALA A 236 -10.01 34.80 -0.73
N PHE A 237 -10.61 34.09 0.23
CA PHE A 237 -11.31 34.73 1.35
C PHE A 237 -10.39 35.68 2.13
N VAL A 238 -9.18 35.22 2.48
CA VAL A 238 -8.17 36.03 3.20
C VAL A 238 -7.76 37.26 2.38
N ARG A 239 -7.41 37.08 1.10
CA ARG A 239 -6.99 38.16 0.20
C ARG A 239 -8.07 39.23 0.03
N HIS A 240 -9.32 38.82 -0.17
CA HIS A 240 -10.40 39.76 -0.50
C HIS A 240 -11.01 40.45 0.74
N THR A 241 -11.04 39.78 1.89
CA THR A 241 -11.61 40.38 3.12
C THR A 241 -10.57 41.12 3.95
N GLY A 242 -9.28 40.82 3.77
CA GLY A 242 -8.17 41.43 4.51
C GLY A 242 -8.02 40.92 5.95
N TYR A 243 -8.78 39.90 6.33
CA TYR A 243 -8.63 39.22 7.62
C TYR A 243 -7.63 38.07 7.47
N PRO A 244 -6.54 38.05 8.27
CA PRO A 244 -5.63 36.91 8.27
C PRO A 244 -6.34 35.67 8.83
N ARG A 245 -5.95 34.48 8.39
CA ARG A 245 -6.67 33.23 8.68
C ARG A 245 -6.86 33.01 10.18
N GLU A 246 -5.87 33.37 10.99
CA GLU A 246 -5.87 33.23 12.45
C GLU A 246 -6.96 34.09 13.13
N GLN A 247 -7.40 35.17 12.48
CA GLN A 247 -8.50 36.02 12.98
C GLN A 247 -9.88 35.55 12.50
N LEU A 248 -9.91 34.67 11.49
CA LEU A 248 -11.14 34.09 10.93
C LEU A 248 -11.55 32.83 11.69
N ILE A 249 -10.59 31.93 11.94
CA ILE A 249 -10.88 30.64 12.58
C ILE A 249 -11.48 30.85 13.98
N GLY A 250 -12.61 30.19 14.24
CA GLY A 250 -13.36 30.27 15.49
C GLY A 250 -14.35 31.43 15.57
N ARG A 251 -14.37 32.36 14.61
CA ARG A 251 -15.31 33.50 14.61
C ARG A 251 -16.61 33.17 13.87
N SER A 252 -17.65 33.94 14.16
CA SER A 252 -18.93 33.87 13.48
C SER A 252 -18.88 34.57 12.12
N MET A 253 -19.57 34.02 11.13
CA MET A 253 -19.73 34.62 9.79
C MET A 253 -20.43 35.98 9.83
N LEU A 254 -21.19 36.28 10.90
CA LEU A 254 -21.84 37.59 11.06
C LEU A 254 -20.86 38.75 11.24
N MET A 255 -19.57 38.48 11.47
CA MET A 255 -18.55 39.53 11.62
C MET A 255 -18.36 40.39 10.36
N PHE A 256 -18.84 39.95 9.19
CA PHE A 256 -18.76 40.70 7.93
C PHE A 256 -19.99 41.56 7.65
N ALA A 257 -21.03 41.46 8.49
CA ALA A 257 -22.20 42.33 8.40
C ALA A 257 -21.84 43.75 8.87
N GLY A 258 -22.48 44.76 8.28
CA GLY A 258 -22.30 46.15 8.65
C GLY A 258 -23.54 47.01 8.33
N PRO A 259 -23.40 48.34 8.31
CA PRO A 259 -24.56 49.25 8.30
C PRO A 259 -25.51 49.09 7.11
N GLY A 260 -25.00 48.72 5.93
CA GLY A 260 -25.76 48.51 4.70
C GLY A 260 -26.12 47.05 4.42
N THR A 261 -25.86 46.14 5.36
CA THR A 261 -26.27 44.73 5.24
C THR A 261 -27.76 44.60 5.54
N ASP A 262 -28.51 44.04 4.59
CA ASP A 262 -29.95 43.84 4.71
C ASP A 262 -30.29 42.83 5.83
N GLN A 263 -30.98 43.32 6.87
CA GLN A 263 -31.36 42.53 8.03
C GLN A 263 -32.47 41.51 7.71
N ALA A 264 -33.35 41.80 6.75
CA ALA A 264 -34.40 40.86 6.35
C ALA A 264 -33.78 39.63 5.66
N GLU A 265 -32.75 39.85 4.85
CA GLU A 265 -32.01 38.77 4.22
C GLU A 265 -31.18 37.96 5.21
N LEU A 266 -30.55 38.59 6.21
CA LEU A 266 -29.89 37.87 7.30
C LEU A 266 -30.88 36.97 8.08
N ALA A 267 -32.09 37.46 8.35
CA ALA A 267 -33.13 36.67 9.01
C ALA A 267 -33.59 35.48 8.15
N ARG A 268 -33.73 35.67 6.83
CA ARG A 268 -34.06 34.58 5.89
C ARG A 268 -32.97 33.50 5.86
N ILE A 269 -31.70 33.91 5.85
CA ILE A 269 -30.56 32.99 5.92
C ILE A 269 -30.59 32.20 7.24
N ALA A 270 -30.79 32.88 8.37
CA ALA A 270 -30.86 32.22 9.67
C ALA A 270 -31.98 31.17 9.73
N ALA A 271 -33.18 31.50 9.24
CA ALA A 271 -34.30 30.56 9.18
C ALA A 271 -34.02 29.34 8.28
N ALA A 272 -33.37 29.55 7.13
CA ALA A 272 -32.97 28.44 6.27
C ALA A 272 -31.91 27.54 6.93
N MET A 273 -30.95 28.13 7.65
CA MET A 273 -29.93 27.39 8.39
C MET A 273 -30.53 26.59 9.55
N GLU A 274 -31.52 27.14 10.27
CA GLU A 274 -32.30 26.42 11.29
C GLU A 274 -33.01 25.20 10.71
N GLY A 275 -33.60 25.35 9.52
CA GLY A 275 -34.22 24.28 8.75
C GLY A 275 -33.23 23.29 8.11
N ARG A 276 -31.92 23.50 8.26
CA ARG A 276 -30.84 22.73 7.59
C ARG A 276 -30.99 22.70 6.07
N GLN A 277 -31.46 23.80 5.48
CA GLN A 277 -31.66 23.96 4.06
C GLN A 277 -30.55 24.83 3.45
N GLY A 278 -30.19 24.53 2.19
CA GLY A 278 -29.32 25.40 1.42
C GLY A 278 -30.00 26.73 1.12
N VAL A 279 -29.22 27.81 1.10
CA VAL A 279 -29.74 29.16 0.83
C VAL A 279 -28.76 29.95 -0.03
N SER A 280 -29.31 30.68 -1.01
CA SER A 280 -28.59 31.69 -1.78
C SER A 280 -29.12 33.08 -1.48
N ALA A 281 -28.23 34.06 -1.35
CA ALA A 281 -28.57 35.44 -1.01
C ALA A 281 -27.57 36.43 -1.62
N GLU A 282 -28.02 37.64 -1.95
CA GLU A 282 -27.14 38.75 -2.30
C GLU A 282 -27.14 39.77 -1.17
N LEU A 283 -25.97 40.07 -0.60
CA LEU A 283 -25.86 41.08 0.46
C LEU A 283 -24.60 41.91 0.35
N GLN A 284 -24.66 43.09 0.97
CA GLN A 284 -23.49 43.93 1.17
C GLN A 284 -22.75 43.48 2.42
N VAL A 285 -21.45 43.20 2.29
CA VAL A 285 -20.54 42.85 3.38
C VAL A 285 -19.39 43.83 3.47
N TYR A 286 -18.70 43.81 4.60
CA TYR A 286 -17.61 44.74 4.91
C TYR A 286 -16.30 43.99 5.12
N ALA A 287 -15.26 44.42 4.39
CA ALA A 287 -13.89 43.98 4.62
C ALA A 287 -13.34 44.58 5.93
N LYS A 288 -12.17 44.11 6.38
CA LYS A 288 -11.49 44.63 7.58
C LYS A 288 -11.24 46.15 7.53
N SER A 289 -11.05 46.70 6.33
CA SER A 289 -10.88 48.13 6.10
C SER A 289 -12.18 48.95 6.21
N GLY A 290 -13.33 48.30 6.36
CA GLY A 290 -14.65 48.93 6.34
C GLY A 290 -15.20 49.18 4.92
N LYS A 291 -14.51 48.73 3.86
CA LYS A 291 -15.00 48.90 2.48
C LYS A 291 -16.20 47.96 2.22
N PRO A 292 -17.36 48.50 1.77
CA PRO A 292 -18.49 47.67 1.40
C PRO A 292 -18.24 46.94 0.07
N SER A 293 -18.69 45.69 -0.02
CA SER A 293 -18.66 44.87 -1.23
C SER A 293 -19.95 44.08 -1.37
N TRP A 294 -20.50 44.01 -2.58
CA TRP A 294 -21.67 43.19 -2.87
C TRP A 294 -21.22 41.75 -3.14
N ILE A 295 -21.77 40.81 -2.39
CA ILE A 295 -21.50 39.40 -2.57
C ILE A 295 -22.78 38.62 -2.82
N GLU A 296 -22.69 37.65 -3.72
CA GLU A 296 -23.63 36.55 -3.84
C GLU A 296 -23.09 35.40 -2.96
N LEU A 297 -23.86 35.00 -1.98
CA LEU A 297 -23.57 33.89 -1.07
C LEU A 297 -24.38 32.67 -1.47
N GLU A 298 -23.75 31.51 -1.36
CA GLU A 298 -24.36 30.20 -1.41
C GLU A 298 -23.93 29.41 -0.18
N ILE A 299 -24.89 29.01 0.65
CA ILE A 299 -24.67 28.29 1.90
C ILE A 299 -25.32 26.91 1.75
N SER A 300 -24.54 25.85 1.95
CA SER A 300 -25.00 24.47 1.82
C SER A 300 -24.64 23.63 3.05
N PRO A 301 -25.56 22.80 3.57
CA PRO A 301 -25.26 21.89 4.67
C PRO A 301 -24.40 20.72 4.17
N PHE A 302 -23.42 20.31 4.97
CA PHE A 302 -22.60 19.12 4.75
C PHE A 302 -23.00 18.03 5.75
N LEU A 303 -23.40 16.88 5.23
CA LEU A 303 -23.76 15.69 6.00
C LEU A 303 -22.59 14.71 5.99
N ASP A 304 -22.32 14.10 7.14
CA ASP A 304 -21.39 12.96 7.21
C ASP A 304 -22.03 11.67 6.67
N GLU A 305 -21.27 10.58 6.70
CA GLU A 305 -21.72 9.26 6.21
C GLU A 305 -22.94 8.72 6.97
N GLN A 306 -23.18 9.22 8.19
CA GLN A 306 -24.32 8.85 9.04
C GLN A 306 -25.53 9.76 8.80
N GLY A 307 -25.45 10.72 7.89
CA GLY A 307 -26.49 11.70 7.61
C GLY A 307 -26.60 12.81 8.66
N VAL A 308 -25.62 12.93 9.54
CA VAL A 308 -25.58 13.99 10.57
C VAL A 308 -24.98 15.25 9.94
N HIS A 309 -25.67 16.37 10.13
CA HIS A 309 -25.19 17.67 9.69
C HIS A 309 -24.04 18.15 10.59
N THR A 310 -22.84 18.23 10.02
CA THR A 310 -21.61 18.52 10.79
C THR A 310 -21.02 19.89 10.45
N HIS A 311 -21.19 20.36 9.22
CA HIS A 311 -20.56 21.59 8.74
C HIS A 311 -21.45 22.34 7.74
N TRP A 312 -21.22 23.65 7.63
CA TRP A 312 -21.73 24.50 6.57
C TRP A 312 -20.62 24.83 5.59
N VAL A 313 -20.87 24.65 4.29
CA VAL A 313 -20.00 25.14 3.22
C VAL A 313 -20.58 26.45 2.69
N VAL A 314 -19.78 27.52 2.71
CA VAL A 314 -20.20 28.82 2.21
C VAL A 314 -19.28 29.28 1.10
N VAL A 315 -19.88 29.59 -0.05
CA VAL A 315 -19.20 30.13 -1.23
C VAL A 315 -19.70 31.56 -1.45
N GLY A 316 -18.78 32.50 -1.58
CA GLY A 316 -19.06 33.91 -1.78
C GLY A 316 -18.42 34.46 -3.04
N ARG A 317 -19.24 34.96 -3.96
CA ARG A 317 -18.81 35.58 -5.23
C ARG A 317 -18.96 37.09 -5.16
N ASP A 318 -17.96 37.83 -5.65
CA ASP A 318 -18.11 39.28 -5.79
C ASP A 318 -18.97 39.60 -7.01
N ILE A 319 -20.06 40.33 -6.80
CA ILE A 319 -21.01 40.71 -7.86
C ILE A 319 -21.04 42.23 -8.09
N GLY A 320 -20.06 42.97 -7.57
CA GLY A 320 -19.98 44.43 -7.69
C GLY A 320 -19.96 44.90 -9.15
N GLU A 321 -19.13 44.28 -9.99
CA GLU A 321 -19.08 44.61 -11.43
C GLU A 321 -20.37 44.23 -12.16
N ARG A 322 -20.98 43.08 -11.81
CA ARG A 322 -22.30 42.67 -12.35
C ARG A 322 -23.37 43.70 -12.03
N LYS A 323 -23.42 44.19 -10.78
CA LYS A 323 -24.37 45.22 -10.33
C LYS A 323 -24.12 46.57 -11.02
N LYS A 324 -22.87 46.99 -11.16
CA LYS A 324 -22.50 48.23 -11.87
C LYS A 324 -22.89 48.16 -13.34
N ALA A 325 -22.60 47.06 -14.02
CA ALA A 325 -22.96 46.84 -15.41
C ALA A 325 -24.49 46.85 -15.60
N ALA A 326 -25.24 46.16 -14.73
CA ALA A 326 -26.70 46.18 -14.76
C ALA A 326 -27.27 47.59 -14.55
N SER A 327 -26.72 48.36 -13.60
CA SER A 327 -27.11 49.75 -13.37
C SER A 327 -26.76 50.66 -14.56
N ALA A 328 -25.60 50.46 -15.18
CA ALA A 328 -25.20 51.20 -16.38
C ALA A 328 -26.12 50.89 -17.58
N ILE A 329 -26.45 49.62 -17.80
CA ILE A 329 -27.43 49.21 -18.83
C ILE A 329 -28.79 49.85 -18.56
N HIS A 330 -29.28 49.81 -17.31
CA HIS A 330 -30.54 50.46 -16.94
C HIS A 330 -30.49 51.97 -17.23
N ARG A 331 -29.39 52.64 -16.87
CA ARG A 331 -29.22 54.06 -17.13
C ARG A 331 -29.20 54.36 -18.64
N LEU A 332 -28.49 53.57 -19.44
CA LEU A 332 -28.48 53.71 -20.91
C LEU A 332 -29.85 53.43 -21.55
N ALA A 333 -30.63 52.52 -20.97
CA ALA A 333 -31.94 52.14 -21.49
C ALA A 333 -33.03 53.18 -21.21
N PHE A 334 -32.94 53.91 -20.09
CA PHE A 334 -34.02 54.78 -19.59
C PHE A 334 -33.62 56.26 -19.40
N TYR A 335 -32.35 56.61 -19.53
CA TYR A 335 -31.86 57.97 -19.36
C TYR A 335 -31.00 58.38 -20.55
N ASP A 336 -31.03 59.67 -20.88
CA ASP A 336 -30.19 60.27 -21.91
C ASP A 336 -28.75 60.45 -21.38
N VAL A 337 -27.76 60.12 -22.22
CA VAL A 337 -26.35 60.07 -21.81
C VAL A 337 -25.75 61.47 -21.60
N LEU A 338 -26.22 62.46 -22.37
CA LEU A 338 -25.67 63.82 -22.34
C LEU A 338 -26.26 64.63 -21.18
N THR A 339 -27.57 64.53 -20.97
CA THR A 339 -28.32 65.36 -20.02
C THR A 339 -28.59 64.67 -18.68
N GLY A 340 -28.51 63.34 -18.62
CA GLY A 340 -28.89 62.56 -17.44
C GLY A 340 -30.40 62.55 -17.15
N LEU A 341 -31.21 63.15 -18.03
CA LEU A 341 -32.67 63.18 -17.90
C LEU A 341 -33.31 61.88 -18.38
N PRO A 342 -34.54 61.56 -17.92
CA PRO A 342 -35.35 60.48 -18.51
C PRO A 342 -35.38 60.57 -20.04
N ASN A 343 -35.06 59.47 -20.71
CA ASN A 343 -35.16 59.43 -22.16
C ASN A 343 -36.62 59.23 -22.61
N ARG A 344 -36.85 59.28 -23.92
CA ARG A 344 -38.20 59.13 -24.50
C ARG A 344 -38.89 57.83 -24.07
N ARG A 345 -38.15 56.74 -23.88
CA ARG A 345 -38.70 55.46 -23.45
C ARG A 345 -39.24 55.55 -22.02
N LEU A 346 -38.47 56.08 -21.08
CA LEU A 346 -38.93 56.26 -19.69
C LEU A 346 -40.08 57.28 -19.60
N LEU A 347 -40.07 58.32 -20.43
CA LEU A 347 -41.17 59.28 -20.52
C LEU A 347 -42.48 58.60 -20.92
N LEU A 348 -42.48 57.80 -22.00
CA LEU A 348 -43.68 57.12 -22.49
C LEU A 348 -44.21 56.09 -21.48
N ASP A 349 -43.32 55.31 -20.86
CA ASP A 349 -43.67 54.34 -19.82
C ASP A 349 -44.38 54.98 -18.61
N ARG A 350 -43.84 56.12 -18.13
CA ARG A 350 -44.48 56.90 -17.06
C ARG A 350 -45.80 57.52 -17.51
N LEU A 351 -45.87 58.04 -18.74
CA LEU A 351 -47.07 58.65 -19.29
C LEU A 351 -48.21 57.64 -19.41
N GLU A 352 -47.94 56.41 -19.87
CA GLU A 352 -48.91 55.32 -19.91
C GLU A 352 -49.43 54.97 -18.51
N THR A 353 -48.52 54.86 -17.53
CA THR A 353 -48.88 54.58 -16.13
C THR A 353 -49.78 55.68 -15.56
N GLN A 354 -49.42 56.95 -15.78
CA GLN A 354 -50.18 58.11 -15.32
C GLN A 354 -51.53 58.23 -16.02
N LEU A 355 -51.61 57.97 -17.34
CA LEU A 355 -52.88 57.95 -18.08
C LEU A 355 -53.80 56.82 -17.59
N ALA A 356 -53.26 55.65 -17.24
CA ALA A 356 -54.06 54.56 -16.68
C ALA A 356 -54.64 54.92 -15.30
N GLN A 357 -53.86 55.58 -14.44
CA GLN A 357 -54.33 56.08 -13.14
C GLN A 357 -55.36 57.20 -13.28
N ALA A 358 -55.14 58.15 -14.19
CA ALA A 358 -56.08 59.23 -14.50
C ALA A 358 -57.41 58.72 -15.11
N ARG A 359 -57.41 57.54 -15.74
CA ARG A 359 -58.65 56.88 -16.18
C ARG A 359 -59.41 56.20 -15.04
N ALA A 360 -58.72 55.87 -13.94
CA ALA A 360 -59.28 55.19 -12.77
C ALA A 360 -59.65 56.16 -11.62
N GLY A 361 -59.29 57.43 -11.70
CA GLY A 361 -59.59 58.49 -10.73
C GLY A 361 -59.87 59.85 -11.40
N ALA A 362 -60.08 60.90 -10.62
CA ALA A 362 -60.47 62.24 -11.12
C ALA A 362 -59.32 63.25 -11.21
N GLU A 363 -58.06 62.81 -11.14
CA GLU A 363 -56.90 63.70 -11.33
C GLU A 363 -56.42 63.68 -12.77
N GLY A 364 -56.39 64.86 -13.40
CA GLY A 364 -55.87 65.07 -14.75
C GLY A 364 -54.38 65.44 -14.74
N GLY A 365 -53.70 65.18 -15.86
CA GLY A 365 -52.30 65.57 -16.08
C GLY A 365 -52.13 66.47 -17.31
N ALA A 366 -51.01 67.20 -17.38
CA ALA A 366 -50.61 67.99 -18.55
C ALA A 366 -49.24 67.52 -19.07
N LEU A 367 -49.08 67.44 -20.39
CA LEU A 367 -47.82 67.16 -21.05
C LEU A 367 -47.36 68.43 -21.80
N LEU A 368 -46.16 68.90 -21.49
CA LEU A 368 -45.55 70.05 -22.15
C LEU A 368 -44.35 69.58 -22.98
N PHE A 369 -44.32 69.98 -24.25
CA PHE A 369 -43.16 69.77 -25.13
C PHE A 369 -42.51 71.12 -25.40
N ILE A 370 -41.24 71.25 -25.02
CA ILE A 370 -40.44 72.47 -25.20
C ILE A 370 -39.31 72.12 -26.16
N ASP A 371 -39.25 72.83 -27.28
CA ASP A 371 -38.14 72.75 -28.23
C ASP A 371 -37.20 73.94 -28.01
N LEU A 372 -35.89 73.71 -28.10
CA LEU A 372 -34.89 74.75 -27.91
C LEU A 372 -34.47 75.33 -29.27
N ASP A 373 -34.96 76.53 -29.57
CA ASP A 373 -34.61 77.24 -30.80
C ASP A 373 -33.09 77.42 -30.93
N HIS A 374 -32.56 77.17 -32.14
CA HIS A 374 -31.13 77.27 -32.49
C HIS A 374 -30.17 76.25 -31.83
N PHE A 375 -30.69 75.16 -31.24
CA PHE A 375 -29.86 74.02 -30.82
C PHE A 375 -29.66 73.06 -32.02
N LYS A 376 -28.44 73.01 -32.57
CA LYS A 376 -28.06 72.13 -33.70
C LYS A 376 -27.21 70.95 -33.25
#